data_AF-A0AAD8QMR3-F1
#
_entry.id   AF-A0AAD8QMR3-F1
#
_cell.length_a   1.000
_cell.length_b   1.000
_cell.length_c   1.000
_cell.angle_alpha   90.00
_cell.angle_beta   90.00
_cell.angle_gamma   90.00
#
_symmetry.space_group_name_H-M   'P 1'
#
loop_
_entity.id
_entity.type
_entity.pdbx_description
1 polymer ?
#
loop_
_entity_poly.entity_id
_entity_poly.type
_entity_poly.pdbx_seq_one_letter_code
_entity_poly.pdbx_strand_id
1 'polypeptide(L)'
;MEFGVSDELLGTFVPIAVYWLYSGMYILLDRMEMENYRLHPKGEEETKNIVSKSTVVKGVLVQQGFQIAVSLLLFTIIGDDNGTVRKQPPTLMIALQFLIAMFVMDTWQYFMHRYMHVNKFLYKHVHSKHHTLVVPFAFGALYNHPLEGLILDTIGGALSFLVAGMTPRTAIFFFSFATIKTVDDHCGLWLPGNILHILFSNNSAYHDIHHQLYGNKYNFSQPFFVMWDKILGTYMPYTLEERKGGGFEARPVNLSLAAQSKSD
;
A
#
# COMPACT_ATOMS: atom_id res chain seq x y z
N MET A 1 -23.55 -14.61 -28.23
CA MET A 1 -22.19 -14.11 -27.99
C MET A 1 -22.20 -13.45 -26.64
N GLU A 2 -21.77 -14.15 -25.60
CA GLU A 2 -21.40 -13.47 -24.35
C GLU A 2 -20.18 -12.61 -24.68
N PHE A 3 -20.31 -11.29 -24.58
CA PHE A 3 -19.18 -10.38 -24.60
C PHE A 3 -18.40 -10.57 -23.28
N GLY A 4 -17.70 -11.69 -23.14
CA GLY A 4 -16.84 -11.95 -22.01
C GLY A 4 -15.61 -11.06 -22.10
N VAL A 5 -15.45 -10.15 -21.14
CA VAL A 5 -14.19 -9.41 -20.97
C VAL A 5 -13.10 -10.43 -20.60
N SER A 6 -11.92 -10.33 -21.23
CA SER A 6 -10.83 -11.28 -20.97
C SER A 6 -10.30 -11.16 -19.53
N ASP A 7 -9.81 -12.26 -18.95
CA ASP A 7 -9.28 -12.26 -17.58
C ASP A 7 -8.07 -11.29 -17.45
N GLU A 8 -7.36 -10.99 -18.53
CA GLU A 8 -6.23 -10.06 -18.55
C GLU A 8 -6.67 -8.59 -18.53
N LEU A 9 -7.74 -8.28 -19.28
CA LEU A 9 -8.39 -6.97 -19.17
C LEU A 9 -8.97 -6.78 -17.76
N LEU A 10 -9.63 -7.80 -17.21
CA LEU A 10 -10.11 -7.77 -15.83
C LEU A 10 -8.95 -7.62 -14.83
N GLY A 11 -7.84 -8.36 -15.03
CA GLY A 11 -6.62 -8.25 -14.22
C GLY A 11 -6.00 -6.85 -14.24
N THR A 12 -6.15 -6.13 -15.34
CA THR A 12 -5.65 -4.76 -15.49
C THR A 12 -6.58 -3.74 -14.81
N PHE A 13 -7.89 -3.84 -15.03
CA PHE A 13 -8.83 -2.77 -14.65
C PHE A 13 -9.53 -3.00 -13.30
N VAL A 14 -9.72 -4.24 -12.85
CA VAL A 14 -10.44 -4.54 -11.59
C VAL A 14 -9.69 -3.99 -10.37
N PRO A 15 -8.37 -4.21 -10.19
CA PRO A 15 -7.65 -3.62 -9.05
C PRO A 15 -7.70 -2.09 -9.05
N ILE A 16 -7.67 -1.45 -10.22
CA ILE A 16 -7.81 0.01 -10.35
C ILE A 16 -9.22 0.49 -9.93
N ALA A 17 -10.27 -0.23 -10.35
CA ALA A 17 -11.63 0.06 -9.92
C ALA A 17 -11.76 -0.10 -8.39
N VAL A 18 -11.21 -1.18 -7.84
CA VAL A 18 -11.18 -1.45 -6.39
C VAL A 18 -10.44 -0.34 -5.64
N TYR A 19 -9.30 0.14 -6.16
CA TYR A 19 -8.55 1.25 -5.59
C TYR A 19 -9.43 2.49 -5.39
N TRP A 20 -10.13 2.92 -6.44
CA TRP A 20 -10.95 4.13 -6.38
C TRP A 20 -12.23 3.94 -5.57
N LEU A 21 -12.85 2.76 -5.64
CA LEU A 21 -14.03 2.44 -4.82
C LEU A 21 -13.67 2.45 -3.33
N TYR A 22 -12.61 1.74 -2.94
CA TYR A 22 -12.21 1.62 -1.54
C TYR A 22 -11.64 2.95 -1.00
N SER A 23 -10.87 3.69 -1.81
CA SER A 23 -10.48 5.05 -1.46
C SER A 23 -11.67 5.99 -1.30
N GLY A 24 -12.67 5.87 -2.19
CA GLY A 24 -13.92 6.63 -2.14
C GLY A 24 -14.71 6.36 -0.86
N MET A 25 -14.71 5.12 -0.36
CA MET A 25 -15.30 4.78 0.93
C MET A 25 -14.64 5.56 2.08
N TYR A 26 -13.31 5.64 2.13
CA TYR A 26 -12.62 6.45 3.15
C TYR A 26 -12.89 7.95 3.01
N ILE A 27 -13.02 8.47 1.80
CA ILE A 27 -13.43 9.87 1.58
C ILE A 27 -14.85 10.12 2.13
N LEU A 28 -15.77 9.16 1.95
CA LEU A 28 -17.11 9.27 2.52
C LEU A 28 -17.08 9.18 4.05
N LEU A 29 -16.27 8.27 4.63
CA LEU A 29 -16.08 8.16 6.07
C LEU A 29 -15.49 9.45 6.66
N ASP A 30 -14.54 10.09 5.98
CA ASP A 30 -13.96 11.37 6.42
C ASP A 30 -15.00 12.51 6.49
N ARG A 31 -16.04 12.45 5.64
CA ARG A 31 -17.17 13.40 5.68
C ARG A 31 -18.15 13.12 6.83
N MET A 32 -18.14 11.93 7.42
CA MET A 32 -19.02 11.53 8.52
C MET A 32 -18.47 11.89 9.91
N GLU A 33 -17.62 12.91 10.01
CA GLU A 33 -17.05 13.41 11.29
C GLU A 33 -16.29 12.35 12.10
N MET A 34 -15.54 11.47 11.42
CA MET A 34 -14.71 10.41 12.02
C MET A 34 -13.46 10.92 12.76
N GLU A 35 -13.49 12.15 13.30
CA GLU A 35 -12.37 12.83 13.97
C GLU A 35 -11.77 11.99 15.11
N ASN A 36 -12.62 11.28 15.84
CA ASN A 36 -12.23 10.42 16.96
C ASN A 36 -11.42 9.18 16.56
N TYR A 37 -11.31 8.90 15.26
CA TYR A 37 -10.58 7.76 14.73
C TYR A 37 -9.35 8.18 13.90
N ARG A 38 -9.11 9.48 13.72
CA ARG A 38 -7.99 9.97 12.90
C ARG A 38 -6.65 9.88 13.64
N LEU A 39 -5.61 9.45 12.94
CA LEU A 39 -4.22 9.49 13.42
C LEU A 39 -3.66 10.92 13.46
N HIS A 40 -4.23 11.81 12.66
CA HIS A 40 -3.87 13.23 12.60
C HIS A 40 -5.09 14.14 12.71
N PRO A 41 -5.00 15.29 13.41
CA PRO A 41 -6.07 16.28 13.43
C PRO A 41 -6.49 16.70 12.01
N LYS A 42 -7.78 16.99 11.82
CA LYS A 42 -8.27 17.52 10.54
C LYS A 42 -7.51 18.78 10.14
N GLY A 43 -7.14 18.86 8.88
CA GLY A 43 -6.37 19.99 8.33
C GLY A 43 -4.85 19.83 8.44
N GLU A 44 -4.32 18.89 9.23
CA GLU A 44 -2.89 18.56 9.16
C GLU A 44 -2.50 18.04 7.78
N GLU A 45 -3.36 17.24 7.13
CA GLU A 45 -3.17 16.84 5.73
C GLU A 45 -2.98 18.02 4.79
N GLU A 46 -3.71 19.13 4.97
CA GLU A 46 -3.66 20.30 4.07
C GLU A 46 -2.46 21.21 4.38
N THR A 47 -1.91 21.13 5.59
CA THR A 47 -0.84 22.01 6.06
C THR A 47 0.53 21.35 6.08
N LYS A 48 0.60 20.05 6.32
CA LYS A 48 1.86 19.27 6.39
C LYS A 48 2.22 18.60 5.07
N ASN A 49 1.25 18.24 4.24
CA ASN A 49 1.55 17.68 2.93
C ASN A 49 2.03 18.77 1.98
N ILE A 50 3.07 18.46 1.20
CA ILE A 50 3.72 19.43 0.31
C ILE A 50 2.89 19.67 -0.96
N VAL A 51 2.07 18.70 -1.35
CA VAL A 51 1.29 18.71 -2.58
C VAL A 51 -0.21 18.71 -2.30
N SER A 52 -0.99 19.37 -3.16
CA SER A 52 -2.45 19.37 -3.04
C SER A 52 -3.06 18.02 -3.41
N LYS A 53 -4.26 17.73 -2.88
CA LYS A 53 -5.05 16.54 -3.23
C LYS A 53 -5.31 16.41 -4.74
N SER A 54 -5.48 17.52 -5.46
CA SER A 54 -5.64 17.49 -6.93
C SER A 54 -4.37 17.02 -7.64
N THR A 55 -3.20 17.49 -7.20
CA THR A 55 -1.90 17.01 -7.70
C THR A 55 -1.73 15.52 -7.43
N VAL A 56 -2.18 15.06 -6.27
CA VAL A 56 -2.16 13.64 -5.90
C VAL A 56 -3.00 12.80 -6.84
N VAL A 57 -4.28 13.17 -7.05
CA VAL A 57 -5.17 12.47 -8.00
C VAL A 57 -4.56 12.41 -9.40
N LYS A 58 -4.05 13.53 -9.92
CA LYS A 58 -3.38 13.55 -11.24
C LYS A 58 -2.17 12.61 -11.28
N GLY A 59 -1.36 12.59 -10.22
CA GLY A 59 -0.20 11.71 -10.13
C GLY A 59 -0.57 10.24 -10.11
N VAL A 60 -1.61 9.86 -9.37
CA VAL A 60 -2.14 8.49 -9.33
C VAL A 60 -2.68 8.09 -10.70
N LEU A 61 -3.44 8.95 -11.38
CA LEU A 61 -3.93 8.66 -12.73
C LEU A 61 -2.80 8.47 -13.76
N VAL A 62 -1.72 9.26 -13.65
CA VAL A 62 -0.52 9.07 -14.49
C VAL A 62 0.15 7.73 -14.20
N GLN A 63 0.29 7.38 -12.92
CA GLN A 63 0.86 6.10 -12.48
C GLN A 63 0.02 4.92 -12.99
N GLN A 64 -1.31 4.97 -12.84
CA GLN A 64 -2.22 3.92 -13.29
C GLN A 64 -2.26 3.83 -14.82
N GLY A 65 -2.24 4.97 -15.53
CA GLY A 65 -2.14 5.00 -16.99
C GLY A 65 -0.85 4.34 -17.49
N PHE A 66 0.27 4.58 -16.81
CA PHE A 66 1.53 3.91 -17.11
C PHE A 66 1.45 2.40 -16.84
N GLN A 67 0.88 1.98 -15.71
CA GLN A 67 0.69 0.56 -15.39
C GLN A 67 -0.23 -0.14 -16.39
N ILE A 68 -1.32 0.49 -16.82
CA ILE A 68 -2.21 -0.01 -17.88
C ILE A 68 -1.41 -0.21 -19.17
N ALA A 69 -0.63 0.80 -19.59
CA ALA A 69 0.18 0.71 -20.81
C ALA A 69 1.19 -0.46 -20.75
N VAL A 70 1.88 -0.62 -19.62
CA VAL A 70 2.81 -1.75 -19.40
C VAL A 70 2.06 -3.08 -19.40
N SER A 71 0.92 -3.19 -18.72
CA SER A 71 0.11 -4.42 -18.67
C SER A 71 -0.37 -4.84 -20.06
N LEU A 72 -0.90 -3.89 -20.84
CA LEU A 72 -1.35 -4.15 -22.22
C LEU A 72 -0.17 -4.52 -23.13
N LEU A 73 0.99 -3.87 -22.99
CA LEU A 73 2.19 -4.25 -23.74
C LEU A 73 2.63 -5.68 -23.40
N LEU A 74 2.68 -6.02 -22.12
CA LEU A 74 3.02 -7.38 -21.68
C LEU A 74 2.02 -8.40 -22.21
N PHE A 75 0.74 -8.06 -22.24
CA PHE A 75 -0.29 -8.90 -22.87
C PHE A 75 0.01 -9.15 -24.35
N THR A 76 0.40 -8.12 -25.12
CA THR A 76 0.73 -8.31 -26.55
C THR A 76 1.99 -9.16 -26.80
N ILE A 77 2.90 -9.22 -25.82
CA ILE A 77 4.18 -9.95 -25.96
C ILE A 77 4.05 -11.38 -25.43
N ILE A 78 3.31 -11.57 -24.34
CA ILE A 78 3.25 -12.81 -23.55
C ILE A 78 1.92 -13.54 -23.75
N GLY A 79 0.92 -12.88 -24.35
CA GLY A 79 -0.41 -13.43 -24.60
C GLY A 79 -0.32 -14.78 -25.31
N ASP A 80 -0.82 -15.81 -24.64
CA ASP A 80 -0.88 -17.16 -25.18
C ASP A 80 -2.17 -17.31 -26.00
N ASP A 81 -2.07 -17.15 -27.32
CA ASP A 81 -3.17 -17.31 -28.27
C ASP A 81 -3.70 -18.76 -28.36
N ASN A 82 -3.11 -19.71 -27.60
CA ASN A 82 -3.49 -21.11 -27.65
C ASN A 82 -4.85 -21.43 -27.01
N GLY A 83 -5.58 -20.44 -26.47
CA GLY A 83 -6.97 -20.61 -25.99
C GLY A 83 -7.11 -21.63 -24.86
N THR A 84 -6.02 -21.99 -24.17
CA THR A 84 -6.07 -22.96 -23.08
C THR A 84 -6.63 -22.29 -21.83
N VAL A 85 -7.90 -22.55 -21.55
CA VAL A 85 -8.54 -22.10 -20.30
C VAL A 85 -7.84 -22.79 -19.13
N ARG A 86 -7.00 -22.06 -18.38
CA ARG A 86 -6.43 -22.57 -17.12
C ARG A 86 -7.57 -22.86 -16.14
N LYS A 87 -7.77 -24.13 -15.81
CA LYS A 87 -8.76 -24.57 -14.83
C LYS A 87 -8.44 -23.94 -13.47
N GLN A 88 -9.47 -23.41 -12.81
CA GLN A 88 -9.33 -22.87 -11.46
C GLN A 88 -8.88 -23.95 -10.47
N PRO A 89 -7.87 -23.68 -9.63
CA PRO A 89 -7.45 -24.61 -8.59
C PRO A 89 -8.55 -24.77 -7.52
N PRO A 90 -8.51 -25.86 -6.72
CA PRO A 90 -9.35 -25.98 -5.53
C PRO A 90 -9.12 -24.82 -4.55
N THR A 91 -10.13 -24.47 -3.75
CA THR A 91 -10.07 -23.35 -2.81
C THR A 91 -8.89 -23.40 -1.85
N LEU A 92 -8.52 -24.59 -1.35
CA LEU A 92 -7.33 -24.76 -0.50
C LEU A 92 -6.04 -24.36 -1.23
N MET A 93 -5.92 -24.74 -2.50
CA MET A 93 -4.76 -24.35 -3.31
C MET A 93 -4.76 -22.84 -3.51
N ILE A 94 -5.91 -22.22 -3.83
CA ILE A 94 -6.02 -20.75 -3.93
C ILE A 94 -5.56 -20.07 -2.63
N ALA A 95 -5.95 -20.58 -1.46
CA ALA A 95 -5.51 -20.04 -0.18
C ALA A 95 -3.98 -20.17 0.01
N LEU A 96 -3.38 -21.30 -0.35
CA LEU A 96 -1.92 -21.47 -0.33
C LEU A 96 -1.22 -20.52 -1.31
N GLN A 97 -1.78 -20.32 -2.51
CA GLN A 97 -1.27 -19.38 -3.48
C GLN A 97 -1.30 -17.95 -2.93
N PHE A 98 -2.36 -17.55 -2.23
CA PHE A 98 -2.44 -16.26 -1.54
C PHE A 98 -1.31 -16.11 -0.52
N LEU A 99 -1.08 -17.11 0.34
CA LEU A 99 -0.03 -17.04 1.36
C LEU A 99 1.37 -16.94 0.75
N ILE A 100 1.65 -17.71 -0.31
CA ILE A 100 2.92 -17.64 -1.05
C ILE A 100 3.06 -16.26 -1.70
N ALA A 101 2.01 -15.77 -2.36
CA ALA A 101 2.02 -14.47 -3.02
C ALA A 101 2.22 -13.31 -2.02
N MET A 102 1.58 -13.35 -0.84
CA MET A 102 1.83 -12.36 0.23
C MET A 102 3.29 -12.36 0.66
N PHE A 103 3.87 -13.55 0.91
CA PHE A 103 5.27 -13.66 1.32
C PHE A 103 6.24 -13.14 0.24
N VAL A 104 6.01 -13.49 -1.03
CA VAL A 104 6.84 -13.03 -2.15
C VAL A 104 6.72 -11.51 -2.33
N MET A 105 5.49 -10.98 -2.29
CA MET A 105 5.22 -9.56 -2.41
C MET A 105 5.90 -8.77 -1.29
N ASP A 106 5.68 -9.14 -0.03
CA ASP A 106 6.29 -8.49 1.13
C ASP A 106 7.81 -8.51 1.06
N THR A 107 8.39 -9.64 0.62
CA THR A 107 9.84 -9.77 0.46
C THR A 107 10.36 -8.79 -0.57
N TRP A 108 9.78 -8.79 -1.77
CA TRP A 108 10.19 -7.89 -2.83
C TRP A 108 10.03 -6.41 -2.44
N GLN A 109 8.84 -6.07 -1.95
CA GLN A 109 8.48 -4.71 -1.52
C GLN A 109 9.41 -4.22 -0.41
N TYR A 110 9.65 -5.01 0.64
CA TYR A 110 10.55 -4.60 1.72
C TYR A 110 11.94 -4.24 1.22
N PHE A 111 12.58 -5.14 0.45
CA PHE A 111 13.96 -4.92 0.02
C PHE A 111 14.07 -3.74 -0.94
N MET A 112 13.09 -3.58 -1.83
CA MET A 112 13.11 -2.49 -2.79
C MET A 112 12.74 -1.15 -2.18
N HIS A 113 11.77 -1.12 -1.29
CA HIS A 113 11.40 0.07 -0.54
C HIS A 113 12.58 0.56 0.32
N ARG A 114 13.17 -0.33 1.12
CA ARG A 114 14.38 -0.01 1.90
C ARG A 114 15.53 0.46 1.03
N TYR A 115 15.76 -0.18 -0.12
CA TYR A 115 16.82 0.25 -1.05
C TYR A 115 16.56 1.65 -1.59
N MET A 116 15.31 1.99 -1.94
CA MET A 116 14.97 3.35 -2.39
C MET A 116 15.19 4.40 -1.30
N HIS A 117 14.99 4.07 -0.02
CA HIS A 117 15.33 4.97 1.09
C HIS A 117 16.83 5.14 1.32
N VAL A 118 17.58 4.04 1.27
CA VAL A 118 19.02 4.06 1.59
C VAL A 118 19.82 4.66 0.43
N ASN A 119 19.39 4.43 -0.82
CA ASN A 119 20.02 5.00 -2.00
C ASN A 119 19.61 6.46 -2.17
N LYS A 120 20.55 7.39 -1.94
CA LYS A 120 20.30 8.84 -2.02
C LYS A 120 19.71 9.31 -3.35
N PHE A 121 20.10 8.70 -4.47
CA PHE A 121 19.59 9.07 -5.79
C PHE A 121 18.13 8.64 -5.94
N LEU A 122 17.84 7.37 -5.63
CA LEU A 122 16.47 6.84 -5.71
C LEU A 122 15.54 7.55 -4.73
N TYR A 123 16.00 7.80 -3.49
CA TYR A 123 15.22 8.59 -2.55
C TYR A 123 14.90 9.97 -3.12
N LYS A 124 15.93 10.74 -3.50
CA LYS A 124 15.75 12.13 -3.92
C LYS A 124 14.87 12.28 -5.17
N HIS A 125 14.99 11.38 -6.15
CA HIS A 125 14.38 11.56 -7.47
C HIS A 125 13.18 10.67 -7.75
N VAL A 126 12.97 9.61 -6.96
CA VAL A 126 11.90 8.63 -7.18
C VAL A 126 10.98 8.63 -5.98
N HIS A 127 11.49 8.19 -4.83
CA HIS A 127 10.66 7.87 -3.67
C HIS A 127 10.25 9.08 -2.81
N SER A 128 11.03 10.17 -2.85
CA SER A 128 10.70 11.43 -2.16
C SER A 128 9.36 12.01 -2.60
N LYS A 129 8.91 11.72 -3.83
CA LYS A 129 7.58 12.13 -4.32
C LYS A 129 6.49 11.53 -3.45
N HIS A 130 6.59 10.25 -3.09
CA HIS A 130 5.63 9.59 -2.21
C HIS A 130 5.64 10.23 -0.82
N HIS A 131 6.83 10.44 -0.26
CA HIS A 131 7.05 11.12 1.03
C HIS A 131 6.76 12.64 1.03
N THR A 132 6.23 13.21 -0.05
CA THR A 132 5.60 14.54 0.01
C THR A 132 4.27 14.51 0.77
N LEU A 133 3.72 13.32 1.00
CA LEU A 133 2.53 13.05 1.80
C LEU A 133 2.91 12.66 3.23
N VAL A 134 3.42 13.62 4.00
CA VAL A 134 3.82 13.42 5.41
C VAL A 134 2.68 12.92 6.30
N VAL A 135 1.44 13.30 5.98
CA VAL A 135 0.21 12.75 6.59
C VAL A 135 -0.50 11.94 5.50
N PRO A 136 -0.35 10.61 5.50
CA PRO A 136 -0.97 9.73 4.52
C PRO A 136 -2.50 9.79 4.56
N PHE A 137 -3.11 9.61 3.40
CA PHE A 137 -4.55 9.45 3.24
C PHE A 137 -4.85 8.45 2.11
N ALA A 138 -6.04 7.85 2.13
CA ALA A 138 -6.40 6.66 1.35
C ALA A 138 -6.04 6.71 -0.15
N PHE A 139 -6.48 7.74 -0.87
CA PHE A 139 -6.20 7.87 -2.32
C PHE A 139 -4.79 8.41 -2.63
N GLY A 140 -3.96 8.65 -1.61
CA GLY A 140 -2.54 8.96 -1.75
C GLY A 140 -1.66 7.72 -1.84
N ALA A 141 -2.21 6.52 -1.60
CA ALA A 141 -1.44 5.28 -1.47
C ALA A 141 -0.63 4.92 -2.74
N LEU A 142 -1.11 5.28 -3.93
CA LEU A 142 -0.39 5.08 -5.20
C LEU A 142 0.18 6.38 -5.78
N TYR A 143 0.30 7.43 -4.97
CA TYR A 143 0.97 8.66 -5.38
C TYR A 143 2.48 8.51 -5.30
N ASN A 144 3.04 7.86 -6.33
CA ASN A 144 4.47 7.63 -6.44
C ASN A 144 4.99 7.98 -7.83
N HIS A 145 6.31 7.89 -8.04
CA HIS A 145 6.90 8.08 -9.36
C HIS A 145 6.59 6.85 -10.24
N PRO A 146 6.29 6.97 -11.55
CA PRO A 146 5.95 5.79 -12.37
C PRO A 146 7.00 4.67 -12.36
N LEU A 147 8.29 5.04 -12.29
CA LEU A 147 9.39 4.07 -12.10
C LEU A 147 9.31 3.32 -10.77
N GLU A 148 8.84 3.98 -9.71
CA GLU A 148 8.60 3.35 -8.41
C GLU A 148 7.48 2.32 -8.52
N GLY A 149 6.33 2.71 -9.09
CA GLY A 149 5.23 1.78 -9.33
C GLY A 149 5.61 0.62 -10.25
N LEU A 150 6.50 0.83 -11.22
CA LEU A 150 7.04 -0.26 -12.04
C LEU A 150 7.87 -1.25 -11.19
N ILE A 151 8.81 -0.73 -10.40
CA ILE A 151 9.75 -1.57 -9.65
C ILE A 151 9.05 -2.27 -8.48
N LEU A 152 8.23 -1.55 -7.71
CA LEU A 152 7.56 -2.08 -6.53
C LEU A 152 6.32 -2.90 -6.93
N ASP A 153 5.38 -2.28 -7.64
CA ASP A 153 4.05 -2.86 -7.84
C ASP A 153 4.04 -3.84 -9.02
N THR A 154 4.52 -3.43 -10.19
CA THR A 154 4.44 -4.26 -11.40
C THR A 154 5.38 -5.47 -11.31
N ILE A 155 6.66 -5.26 -10.98
CA ILE A 155 7.61 -6.39 -10.85
C ILE A 155 7.28 -7.25 -9.62
N GLY A 156 6.97 -6.62 -8.47
CA GLY A 156 6.58 -7.36 -7.26
C GLY A 156 5.31 -8.19 -7.46
N GLY A 157 4.32 -7.62 -8.14
CA GLY A 157 3.10 -8.31 -8.54
C GLY A 157 3.37 -9.47 -9.50
N ALA A 158 4.15 -9.25 -10.56
CA ALA A 158 4.52 -10.30 -11.51
C ALA A 158 5.27 -11.47 -10.83
N LEU A 159 6.22 -11.18 -9.95
CA LEU A 159 6.91 -12.21 -9.17
C LEU A 159 5.94 -13.00 -8.28
N SER A 160 5.04 -12.31 -7.60
CA SER A 160 4.02 -12.93 -6.75
C SER A 160 3.09 -13.84 -7.55
N PHE A 161 2.65 -13.38 -8.72
CA PHE A 161 1.83 -14.15 -9.66
C PHE A 161 2.52 -15.43 -10.15
N LEU A 162 3.76 -15.30 -10.63
CA LEU A 162 4.50 -16.40 -11.21
C LEU A 162 4.92 -17.43 -10.16
N VAL A 163 5.48 -16.98 -9.03
CA VAL A 163 5.98 -17.87 -7.97
C VAL A 163 4.84 -18.60 -7.27
N ALA A 164 3.71 -17.94 -7.01
CA ALA A 164 2.54 -18.60 -6.45
C ALA A 164 1.80 -19.48 -7.48
N GLY A 165 2.13 -19.41 -8.76
CA GLY A 165 1.49 -20.19 -9.82
C GLY A 165 0.00 -19.84 -9.99
N MET A 166 -0.37 -18.58 -9.78
CA MET A 166 -1.76 -18.14 -9.85
C MET A 166 -2.35 -18.30 -11.26
N THR A 167 -3.65 -18.54 -11.33
CA THR A 167 -4.39 -18.29 -12.57
C THR A 167 -4.66 -16.79 -12.71
N PRO A 168 -4.90 -16.26 -13.92
CA PRO A 168 -5.30 -14.85 -14.10
C PRO A 168 -6.46 -14.45 -13.19
N ARG A 169 -7.49 -15.31 -13.07
CA ARG A 169 -8.62 -15.07 -12.17
C ARG A 169 -8.24 -15.04 -10.69
N THR A 170 -7.40 -15.97 -10.21
CA THR A 170 -6.87 -15.94 -8.84
C THR A 170 -6.13 -14.63 -8.59
N ALA A 171 -5.34 -14.18 -9.58
CA ALA A 171 -4.56 -12.96 -9.50
C ALA A 171 -5.44 -11.70 -9.39
N ILE A 172 -6.58 -11.65 -10.10
CA ILE A 172 -7.55 -10.55 -9.96
C ILE A 172 -7.96 -10.38 -8.48
N PHE A 173 -8.35 -11.47 -7.82
CA PHE A 173 -8.75 -11.43 -6.41
C PHE A 173 -7.58 -11.06 -5.50
N PHE A 174 -6.40 -11.65 -5.73
CA PHE A 174 -5.22 -11.36 -4.92
C PHE A 174 -4.79 -9.90 -5.02
N PHE A 175 -4.67 -9.35 -6.23
CA PHE A 175 -4.26 -7.97 -6.42
C PHE A 175 -5.32 -6.98 -5.98
N SER A 176 -6.61 -7.31 -6.12
CA SER A 176 -7.69 -6.50 -5.52
C SER A 176 -7.56 -6.44 -3.99
N PHE A 177 -7.25 -7.58 -3.36
CA PHE A 177 -7.02 -7.64 -1.91
C PHE A 177 -5.75 -6.87 -1.50
N ALA A 178 -4.65 -7.00 -2.24
CA ALA A 178 -3.43 -6.23 -2.01
C ALA A 178 -3.69 -4.73 -2.15
N THR A 179 -4.46 -4.30 -3.15
CA THR A 179 -4.88 -2.89 -3.32
C THR A 179 -5.70 -2.39 -2.14
N ILE A 180 -6.68 -3.18 -1.67
CA ILE A 180 -7.45 -2.85 -0.47
C ILE A 180 -6.50 -2.65 0.72
N LYS A 181 -5.54 -3.56 0.91
CA LYS A 181 -4.57 -3.49 2.00
C LYS A 181 -3.70 -2.24 1.91
N THR A 182 -3.14 -1.94 0.74
CA THR A 182 -2.33 -0.73 0.52
C THR A 182 -3.12 0.55 0.81
N VAL A 183 -4.39 0.64 0.39
CA VAL A 183 -5.23 1.81 0.68
C VAL A 183 -5.58 1.92 2.17
N ASP A 184 -5.87 0.79 2.84
CA ASP A 184 -6.11 0.73 4.29
C ASP A 184 -4.88 1.21 5.08
N ASP A 185 -3.68 0.78 4.70
CA ASP A 185 -2.42 1.19 5.34
C ASP A 185 -2.13 2.69 5.21
N HIS A 186 -2.72 3.36 4.23
CA HIS A 186 -2.57 4.80 4.04
C HIS A 186 -3.78 5.60 4.51
N CYS A 187 -4.84 4.97 5.03
CA CYS A 187 -6.12 5.65 5.19
C CYS A 187 -6.13 6.77 6.25
N GLY A 188 -5.12 6.81 7.13
CA GLY A 188 -5.01 7.81 8.20
C GLY A 188 -6.03 7.62 9.33
N LEU A 189 -6.76 6.50 9.33
CA LEU A 189 -7.81 6.18 10.30
C LEU A 189 -7.49 4.90 11.09
N TRP A 190 -7.94 4.89 12.33
CA TRP A 190 -7.93 3.76 13.24
C TRP A 190 -9.37 3.38 13.60
N LEU A 191 -10.01 2.61 12.71
CA LEU A 191 -11.43 2.26 12.85
C LEU A 191 -11.64 1.09 13.82
N PRO A 192 -12.68 1.14 14.67
CA PRO A 192 -13.00 0.05 15.58
C PRO A 192 -13.45 -1.18 14.79
N GLY A 193 -12.87 -2.34 15.11
CA GLY A 193 -13.20 -3.59 14.43
C GLY A 193 -12.65 -3.71 13.00
N ASN A 194 -11.70 -2.88 12.58
CA ASN A 194 -11.04 -3.05 11.28
C ASN A 194 -10.36 -4.44 11.21
N ILE A 195 -10.93 -5.32 10.40
CA ILE A 195 -10.47 -6.72 10.25
C ILE A 195 -9.03 -6.76 9.71
N LEU A 196 -8.63 -5.82 8.87
CA LEU A 196 -7.26 -5.78 8.33
C LEU A 196 -6.24 -5.48 9.43
N HIS A 197 -6.54 -4.56 10.35
CA HIS A 197 -5.69 -4.28 11.50
C HIS A 197 -5.61 -5.45 12.49
N ILE A 198 -6.64 -6.30 12.55
CA ILE A 198 -6.64 -7.52 13.39
C ILE A 198 -5.77 -8.61 12.76
N LEU A 199 -5.86 -8.78 11.44
CA LEU A 199 -5.14 -9.83 10.71
C LEU A 199 -3.68 -9.48 10.44
N PHE A 200 -3.36 -8.20 10.27
CA PHE A 200 -2.05 -7.73 9.83
C PHE A 200 -1.48 -6.67 10.78
N SER A 201 -0.22 -6.87 11.17
CA SER A 201 0.52 -5.88 11.98
C SER A 201 1.01 -4.69 11.17
N ASN A 202 1.09 -4.83 9.84
CA ASN A 202 1.22 -3.69 8.95
C ASN A 202 -0.16 -3.05 8.83
N ASN A 203 -0.30 -1.79 9.23
CA ASN A 203 -1.58 -1.10 9.33
C ASN A 203 -1.35 0.42 9.23
N SER A 204 -2.42 1.20 9.33
CA SER A 204 -2.36 2.66 9.17
C SER A 204 -1.38 3.34 10.14
N ALA A 205 -1.32 2.95 11.41
CA ALA A 205 -0.40 3.54 12.38
C ALA A 205 1.07 3.16 12.13
N TYR A 206 1.31 1.92 11.71
CA TYR A 206 2.65 1.46 11.35
C TYR A 206 3.23 2.24 10.16
N HIS A 207 2.40 2.44 9.13
CA HIS A 207 2.81 3.13 7.92
C HIS A 207 2.83 4.66 8.11
N ASP A 208 1.93 5.21 8.91
CA ASP A 208 1.96 6.62 9.31
C ASP A 208 3.31 7.01 9.93
N ILE A 209 3.82 6.21 10.88
CA ILE A 209 5.13 6.42 11.49
C ILE A 209 6.24 6.46 10.44
N HIS A 210 6.17 5.63 9.41
CA HIS A 210 7.16 5.60 8.33
C HIS A 210 7.21 6.91 7.54
N HIS A 211 6.04 7.49 7.23
CA HIS A 211 5.90 8.77 6.50
C HIS A 211 6.29 10.00 7.32
N GLN A 212 6.31 9.89 8.66
CA GLN A 212 6.81 10.98 9.49
C GLN A 212 8.30 11.26 9.19
N LEU A 213 8.72 12.52 9.34
CA LEU A 213 10.10 12.95 9.03
C LEU A 213 11.19 12.14 9.76
N TYR A 214 10.89 11.68 10.98
CA TYR A 214 11.78 10.83 11.78
C TYR A 214 11.70 9.33 11.40
N GLY A 215 10.64 8.93 10.69
CA GLY A 215 10.29 7.56 10.32
C GLY A 215 11.02 6.99 9.11
N ASN A 216 11.63 7.85 8.29
CA ASN A 216 12.32 7.54 7.03
C ASN A 216 13.44 6.47 7.10
N LYS A 217 13.75 5.93 8.27
CA LYS A 217 14.75 4.88 8.51
C LYS A 217 14.16 3.55 9.00
N TYR A 218 12.85 3.48 9.16
CA TYR A 218 12.15 2.38 9.81
C TYR A 218 10.88 1.99 9.06
N ASN A 219 10.33 0.83 9.40
CA ASN A 219 9.02 0.35 8.97
C ASN A 219 8.85 0.25 7.43
N PHE A 220 9.81 -0.37 6.74
CA PHE A 220 9.80 -0.47 5.26
C PHE A 220 8.88 -1.56 4.70
N SER A 221 8.45 -2.52 5.51
CA SER A 221 7.65 -3.64 5.05
C SER A 221 6.29 -3.14 4.56
N GLN A 222 5.82 -3.71 3.46
CA GLN A 222 4.48 -3.51 2.91
C GLN A 222 4.16 -4.64 1.92
N PRO A 223 2.88 -4.99 1.71
CA PRO A 223 1.71 -4.45 2.40
C PRO A 223 1.19 -5.30 3.58
N PHE A 224 1.64 -6.55 3.80
CA PHE A 224 0.95 -7.45 4.74
C PHE A 224 1.61 -7.58 6.11
N PHE A 225 2.86 -8.03 6.17
CA PHE A 225 3.56 -8.39 7.39
C PHE A 225 4.72 -7.42 7.68
N VAL A 226 5.12 -7.33 8.94
CA VAL A 226 6.28 -6.51 9.40
C VAL A 226 7.52 -7.36 9.65
N MET A 227 7.53 -8.59 9.12
CA MET A 227 8.51 -9.62 9.43
C MET A 227 9.93 -9.17 9.08
N TRP A 228 10.13 -8.59 7.90
CA TRP A 228 11.46 -8.18 7.44
C TRP A 228 12.04 -7.03 8.26
N ASP A 229 11.21 -6.08 8.67
CA ASP A 229 11.64 -5.04 9.61
C ASP A 229 12.09 -5.61 10.96
N LYS A 230 11.41 -6.65 11.46
CA LYS A 230 11.81 -7.33 12.70
C LYS A 230 13.10 -8.12 12.53
N ILE A 231 13.24 -8.86 11.42
CA ILE A 231 14.45 -9.67 11.14
C ILE A 231 15.68 -8.78 10.97
N LEU A 232 15.55 -7.65 10.27
CA LEU A 232 16.67 -6.81 9.87
C LEU A 232 16.84 -5.55 10.74
N GLY A 233 16.12 -5.47 11.87
CA GLY A 233 16.28 -4.41 12.87
C GLY A 233 15.82 -3.03 12.41
N THR A 234 14.89 -2.94 11.46
CA THR A 234 14.30 -1.67 10.99
C THR A 234 12.87 -1.45 11.49
N TYR A 235 12.37 -2.31 12.38
CA TYR A 235 11.06 -2.14 13.02
C TYR A 235 11.11 -1.05 14.09
N MET A 236 10.22 -0.06 13.98
CA MET A 236 9.98 0.96 15.01
C MET A 236 8.72 0.60 15.80
N PRO A 237 8.85 0.12 17.06
CA PRO A 237 7.70 -0.14 17.91
C PRO A 237 7.00 1.16 18.29
N TYR A 238 5.68 1.09 18.44
CA TYR A 238 4.86 2.26 18.74
C TYR A 238 3.69 1.94 19.69
N THR A 239 3.20 2.98 20.35
CA THR A 239 1.93 3.00 21.07
C THR A 239 0.92 3.86 20.31
N LEU A 240 -0.35 3.53 20.46
CA LEU A 240 -1.44 4.36 19.98
C LEU A 240 -2.05 5.09 21.17
N GLU A 241 -1.93 6.42 21.19
CA GLU A 241 -2.38 7.25 22.30
C GLU A 241 -3.58 8.10 21.89
N GLU A 242 -4.56 8.23 22.79
CA GLU A 242 -5.70 9.13 22.57
C GLU A 242 -5.27 10.59 22.69
N ARG A 243 -5.67 11.41 21.72
CA ARG A 243 -5.41 12.85 21.73
C ARG A 243 -6.49 13.56 22.57
N LYS A 244 -6.11 14.60 23.31
CA LYS A 244 -7.05 15.41 24.13
C LYS A 244 -8.21 16.02 23.32
N GLY A 245 -8.03 16.22 22.01
CA GLY A 245 -9.04 16.75 21.10
C GLY A 245 -9.82 15.68 20.33
N GLY A 246 -9.74 14.42 20.75
CA GLY A 246 -10.27 13.28 19.98
C GLY A 246 -9.27 12.78 18.93
N GLY A 247 -9.40 11.51 18.60
CA GLY A 247 -8.51 10.82 17.67
C GLY A 247 -7.33 10.15 18.38
N PHE A 248 -6.45 9.60 17.56
CA PHE A 248 -5.27 8.87 18.01
C PHE A 248 -3.99 9.54 17.52
N GLU A 249 -2.86 9.19 18.13
CA GLU A 249 -1.52 9.52 17.65
C GLU A 249 -0.64 8.26 17.80
N ALA A 250 0.07 7.89 16.74
CA ALA A 250 1.03 6.79 16.78
C ALA A 250 2.38 7.33 17.30
N ARG A 251 2.80 6.93 18.50
CA ARG A 251 4.04 7.38 19.14
C ARG A 251 5.10 6.28 19.17
N PRO A 252 6.30 6.52 18.65
CA PRO A 252 7.41 5.56 18.80
C PRO A 252 7.84 5.38 20.26
N VAL A 253 7.94 4.12 20.70
CA VAL A 253 8.28 3.77 22.09
C VAL A 253 9.69 4.23 22.49
N ASN A 254 10.64 4.22 21.55
CA ASN A 254 12.03 4.61 21.85
C ASN A 254 12.26 6.12 21.85
N LEU A 255 11.37 6.92 21.24
CA LEU A 255 11.48 8.38 21.24
C LEU A 255 10.79 9.00 22.46
N SER A 256 9.79 8.35 23.04
CA SER A 256 9.14 8.84 24.27
C SER A 256 10.09 8.79 25.47
N LEU A 257 10.95 7.76 25.57
CA LEU A 257 11.96 7.63 26.62
C LEU A 257 13.03 8.74 26.55
N ALA A 258 13.45 9.12 25.34
CA ALA A 258 14.41 10.22 25.14
C ALA A 258 13.81 11.61 25.37
N ALA A 259 12.49 11.75 25.23
CA ALA A 259 11.76 12.97 25.55
C ALA A 259 11.53 13.11 27.07
N GLN A 260 11.24 12.01 27.77
CA GLN A 260 11.11 11.98 29.24
C GLN A 260 12.45 12.21 29.95
N SER A 261 13.56 11.70 29.41
CA SER A 261 14.89 11.93 30.01
C SER A 261 15.44 13.36 29.82
N LYS A 262 14.71 14.24 29.13
CA LYS A 262 15.06 15.66 28.95
C LYS A 262 14.14 16.60 29.75
N SER A 263 13.15 16.06 30.44
CA SER A 263 12.21 16.80 31.29
C SER A 263 12.46 16.60 32.79
N ASP A 264 13.47 15.80 33.15
CA ASP A 264 14.00 15.61 34.51
C ASP A 264 15.38 16.25 34.64
#